data_AF-A0A2V5QX58-F1
#
_entry.id   AF-A0A2V5QX58-F1
#
_cell.length_a   1.000
_cell.length_b   1.000
_cell.length_c   1.000
_cell.angle_alpha   90.00
_cell.angle_beta   90.00
_cell.angle_gamma   90.00
#
_symmetry.space_group_name_H-M   'P 1'
#
loop_
_entity.id
_entity.type
_entity.pdbx_description
1 polymer ?
#
loop_
_entity_poly.entity_id
_entity_poly.type
_entity_poly.pdbx_seq_one_letter_code
_entity_poly.pdbx_strand_id
1 'polypeptide(L)' 'GFLSNRSEGNQARDAEYRELLSERIAEAIVEQRYGPGVYHASPQVAAAQPQQPASTGSEPTPPAVHH' A
#
# COMPACT_ATOMS: atom_id res chain seq x y z
N GLY A 1 -4.10 -10.93 4.84
CA GLY A 1 -4.58 -11.96 5.77
C GLY A 1 -5.39 -11.36 6.90
N PHE A 2 -5.90 -12.18 7.82
CA PHE A 2 -6.66 -11.72 8.99
C PHE A 2 -5.85 -11.87 10.28
N LEU A 3 -5.69 -10.78 11.05
CA LEU A 3 -5.00 -10.83 12.34
C LEU A 3 -5.73 -11.68 13.39
N SER A 4 -7.04 -11.88 13.24
CA SER A 4 -7.85 -12.75 14.09
C SER A 4 -7.48 -14.23 13.96
N ASN A 5 -6.89 -14.62 12.82
CA ASN A 5 -6.31 -15.95 12.67
C ASN A 5 -4.93 -15.96 13.33
N ARG A 6 -4.76 -16.77 14.37
CA ARG A 6 -3.51 -16.87 15.13
C ARG A 6 -2.29 -17.17 14.23
N SER A 7 -2.45 -17.99 13.21
CA SER A 7 -1.35 -18.32 12.29
C SER A 7 -0.90 -17.10 11.48
N GLU A 8 -1.86 -16.40 10.87
CA GLU A 8 -1.58 -15.20 10.07
C GLU A 8 -1.12 -14.02 10.93
N GLY A 9 -1.66 -13.89 12.15
CA GLY A 9 -1.22 -12.91 13.13
C GLY A 9 0.23 -13.12 13.59
N ASN A 10 0.69 -14.38 13.67
CA ASN A 10 2.09 -14.69 13.94
C ASN A 10 2.98 -14.34 12.74
N GLN A 11 2.60 -14.72 11.52
CA GLN A 11 3.37 -14.36 10.31
C GLN A 11 3.45 -12.85 10.12
N ALA A 12 2.36 -12.12 10.36
CA ALA A 12 2.34 -10.66 10.24
C ALA A 12 3.31 -9.94 11.21
N ARG A 13 3.78 -10.61 12.27
CA ARG A 13 4.79 -10.09 13.22
C ARG A 13 6.21 -10.45 12.83
N ASP A 14 6.38 -11.43 11.96
CA ASP A 14 7.67 -11.87 11.47
C ASP A 14 8.25 -10.81 10.53
N ALA A 15 9.49 -10.39 10.80
CA ALA A 15 10.14 -9.33 10.04
C ALA A 15 10.40 -9.75 8.59
N GLU A 16 10.89 -10.97 8.37
CA GLU A 16 11.19 -11.50 7.04
C GLU A 16 9.92 -11.65 6.20
N TYR A 17 8.85 -12.16 6.82
CA TYR A 17 7.54 -12.23 6.16
C TYR A 17 7.00 -10.85 5.78
N ARG A 18 7.21 -9.84 6.64
CA ARG A 18 6.82 -8.45 6.34
C ARG A 18 7.61 -7.87 5.18
N GLU A 19 8.92 -8.12 5.10
CA GLU A 19 9.76 -7.65 3.99
C GLU A 19 9.30 -8.30 2.66
N LEU A 20 9.09 -9.62 2.65
CA LEU A 20 8.55 -10.32 1.47
C LEU A 20 7.18 -9.76 1.05
N LEU A 21 6.30 -9.51 2.03
CA LEU A 21 4.99 -8.93 1.76
C LEU A 21 5.10 -7.52 1.19
N SER A 22 6.01 -6.68 1.70
CA SER A 22 6.22 -5.35 1.15
C SER A 22 6.72 -5.37 -0.28
N GLU A 23 7.63 -6.27 -0.63
CA GLU A 23 8.13 -6.42 -2.00
C GLU A 23 6.98 -6.77 -2.96
N ARG A 24 6.14 -7.72 -2.57
CA ARG A 24 4.97 -8.11 -3.36
C ARG A 24 3.96 -6.98 -3.54
N ILE A 25 3.76 -6.15 -2.52
CA ILE A 25 2.87 -4.97 -2.60
C ILE A 25 3.47 -3.92 -3.53
N ALA A 26 4.77 -3.65 -3.42
CA ALA A 26 5.46 -2.69 -4.25
C ALA A 26 5.44 -3.10 -5.73
N GLU A 27 5.65 -4.40 -6.01
CA GLU A 27 5.46 -4.99 -7.34
C GLU A 27 4.05 -4.73 -7.86
N ALA A 28 3.01 -5.11 -7.12
CA ALA A 28 1.62 -4.92 -7.54
C ALA A 28 1.26 -3.45 -7.82
N ILE A 29 1.78 -2.51 -7.01
CA ILE A 29 1.56 -1.07 -7.23
C ILE A 29 2.23 -0.60 -8.52
N VAL A 30 3.47 -1.03 -8.77
CA VAL A 30 4.21 -0.65 -9.98
C VAL A 30 3.57 -1.27 -11.22
N GLU A 31 3.16 -2.54 -11.16
CA GLU A 31 2.45 -3.18 -12.25
C GLU A 31 1.13 -2.49 -12.58
N GLN A 32 0.38 -2.07 -11.55
CA GLN A 32 -0.88 -1.33 -11.75
C GLN A 32 -0.68 0.03 -12.43
N ARG A 33 0.45 0.70 -12.19
CA ARG A 33 0.73 2.05 -12.71
C ARG A 33 1.47 2.07 -14.03
N TYR A 34 2.38 1.13 -14.24
CA TYR A 34 3.36 1.16 -15.33
C TYR A 34 3.32 -0.09 -16.22
N GLY A 35 2.58 -1.13 -15.81
CA GLY A 35 2.50 -2.40 -16.53
C GLY A 35 3.45 -3.48 -15.99
N PRO A 36 3.27 -4.73 -16.42
CA PRO A 36 3.99 -5.89 -15.90
C PRO A 36 5.51 -5.80 -16.17
N GLY A 37 6.32 -6.30 -15.23
CA GLY A 37 7.77 -6.41 -15.38
C GLY A 37 8.57 -5.11 -15.20
N VAL A 38 7.93 -4.02 -14.78
CA VAL A 38 8.58 -2.72 -14.53
C VAL A 38 9.15 -2.61 -13.10
N TYR A 39 8.71 -3.48 -12.18
CA TYR A 39 9.21 -3.48 -10.82
C TYR A 39 10.62 -4.07 -10.76
N HIS A 40 11.55 -3.32 -10.16
CA HIS A 40 12.91 -3.78 -9.87
C HIS A 40 13.16 -3.60 -8.37
N ALA A 41 13.19 -4.72 -7.64
CA ALA A 41 13.49 -4.70 -6.21
C ALA A 41 14.88 -4.09 -5.99
N SER A 42 14.90 -2.89 -5.41
CA SER A 42 16.13 -2.19 -5.02
C SER A 42 16.17 -2.17 -3.50
N PRO A 43 17.24 -2.68 -2.86
CA PRO A 43 17.29 -2.90 -1.40
C PRO A 43 17.22 -1.62 -0.55
N GLN A 44 17.16 -0.45 -1.18
CA GLN A 44 17.10 0.87 -0.56
C GLN A 44 15.67 1.40 -0.30
N VAL A 45 14.62 0.70 -0.75
CA VAL A 45 13.23 1.18 -0.64
C VAL A 45 12.64 0.99 0.77
N ALA A 46 13.25 0.20 1.65
CA ALA A 46 12.81 0.03 3.04
C ALA A 46 12.74 1.34 3.87
N ALA A 47 13.39 2.42 3.42
CA ALA A 47 13.31 3.76 4.03
C ALA A 47 12.28 4.70 3.38
N ALA A 48 11.78 4.38 2.19
CA ALA A 48 10.80 5.18 1.48
C ALA A 48 9.39 4.68 1.85
N GLN A 49 8.94 5.02 3.06
CA GLN A 49 7.55 4.85 3.44
C GLN A 49 6.69 5.50 2.34
N PRO A 50 5.79 4.76 1.67
CA PRO A 50 4.92 5.38 0.68
C PRO A 50 4.10 6.42 1.43
N GLN A 51 4.29 7.69 1.08
CA GLN A 51 3.37 8.75 1.47
C GLN A 51 1.99 8.26 1.03
N GLN A 52 1.18 7.84 1.99
CA GLN A 52 -0.22 7.59 1.75
C GLN A 52 -0.75 8.82 1.02
N PRO A 53 -1.42 8.70 -0.14
CA PRO A 53 -2.20 9.82 -0.62
C PRO A 53 -3.12 10.16 0.55
N ALA A 54 -2.96 11.36 1.11
CA ALA A 54 -3.84 11.84 2.17
C ALA A 54 -5.25 11.54 1.69
N SER A 55 -5.99 10.72 2.46
CA SER A 55 -7.40 10.52 2.24
C SER A 55 -8.03 11.90 2.30
N THR A 56 -8.20 12.55 1.14
CA THR A 56 -9.03 13.74 0.99
C THR A 56 -10.46 13.26 1.14
N GLY A 57 -10.85 12.95 2.38
CA GLY A 57 -12.22 12.95 2.81
C GLY A 57 -12.71 14.39 2.73
N SER A 58 -13.11 14.81 1.53
CA SER A 58 -13.81 16.06 1.27
C SER A 58 -14.59 15.84 -0.01
N GLU A 59 -15.74 15.20 0.17
CA GLU A 59 -16.86 15.24 -0.76
C GLU A 59 -17.04 16.68 -1.29
N PRO A 60 -17.05 16.91 -2.62
CA PRO A 60 -17.40 18.23 -3.14
C PRO A 60 -18.91 18.42 -2.94
N THR A 61 -19.28 19.13 -1.87
CA THR A 61 -20.63 19.68 -1.71
C THR A 61 -20.99 20.50 -2.95
N PRO A 62 -22.14 20.29 -3.61
CA PRO A 62 -22.56 21.14 -4.71
C PRO A 62 -22.79 22.58 -4.20
N PRO A 63 -22.46 23.62 -4.98
CA PRO A 63 -22.69 24.99 -4.57
C PRO A 63 -24.20 25.25 -4.46
N ALA A 64 -24.65 25.63 -3.26
CA ALA A 64 -25.97 26.18 -3.06
C ALA A 64 -26.11 27.50 -3.83
N VAL A 65 -26.86 27.46 -4.94
CA VAL A 65 -27.26 28.64 -5.71
C VAL A 65 -28.22 29.46 -4.83
N HIS A 66 -27.77 30.63 -4.39
CA HIS A 66 -28.66 31.65 -3.82
C HIS A 66 -29.39 32.36 -4.97
N HIS A 67 -30.72 32.45 -4.86
CA HIS A 67 -31.55 33.30 -5.71
C HIS A 67 -32.68 33.94 -4.90
#